data_AF-A0A2M9CKT8-F1
#
_entry.id   AF-A0A2M9CKT8-F1
#
_cell.length_a   1.000
_cell.length_b   1.000
_cell.length_c   1.000
_cell.angle_alpha   90.00
_cell.angle_beta   90.00
_cell.angle_gamma   90.00
#
_symmetry.space_group_name_H-M   'P 1'
#
loop_
_entity.id
_entity.type
_entity.pdbx_description
1 polymer ?
#
loop_
_entity_poly.entity_id
_entity_poly.type
_entity_poly.pdbx_seq_one_letter_code
_entity_poly.pdbx_strand_id
1 'polypeptide(L)'
;MSAVGTRGSARWDLKDIVLLVTLGVVFGFLYWALVQGWLALSVAAGPLGDLTQHVLLGGWLLVAPIALAIVRRPGAGVAAEVIASVIEVVFLGSAVGPMLIVAAALQGVGSEIPFALGRYRRFGWLRYALSGALGAALVFFFSAFRSGWYDTDLFWVRLVLQVVSGIVLGGLLAKVIVAGLARTGAVDDFAIGRAARG
;
A
#
# COMPACT_ATOMS: atom_id res chain seq x y z
N MET A 1 -43.14 16.48 -8.88
CA MET A 1 -41.70 16.68 -9.17
C MET A 1 -40.98 15.39 -8.83
N SER A 2 -40.75 14.55 -9.84
CA SER A 2 -40.23 13.19 -9.68
C SER A 2 -38.75 13.21 -9.30
N ALA A 3 -38.41 12.46 -8.25
CA ALA A 3 -37.06 12.28 -7.77
C ALA A 3 -36.13 11.75 -8.88
N VAL A 4 -35.09 12.51 -9.20
CA VAL A 4 -34.00 12.06 -10.07
C VAL A 4 -33.25 10.96 -9.31
N GLY A 5 -33.46 9.72 -9.71
CA GLY A 5 -32.72 8.57 -9.20
C GLY A 5 -31.22 8.74 -9.48
N THR A 6 -30.42 8.71 -8.43
CA THR A 6 -28.96 8.71 -8.51
C THR A 6 -28.49 7.38 -9.10
N ARG A 7 -28.34 7.32 -10.43
CA ARG A 7 -27.61 6.23 -11.08
C ARG A 7 -26.20 6.25 -10.54
N GLY A 8 -25.76 5.17 -9.88
CA GLY A 8 -24.40 5.00 -9.38
C GLY A 8 -23.40 5.14 -10.52
N SER A 9 -22.82 6.32 -10.68
CA SER A 9 -21.83 6.56 -11.73
C SER A 9 -20.45 6.19 -11.21
N ALA A 10 -19.68 5.47 -12.03
CA ALA A 10 -18.28 5.11 -11.82
C ALA A 10 -17.32 6.33 -11.81
N ARG A 11 -17.83 7.53 -11.58
CA ARG A 11 -17.10 8.79 -11.71
C ARG A 11 -16.44 9.12 -10.37
N TRP A 12 -15.12 9.31 -10.39
CA TRP A 12 -14.36 9.75 -9.23
C TRP A 12 -14.83 11.13 -8.76
N ASP A 13 -15.07 11.27 -7.46
CA ASP A 13 -15.36 12.58 -6.89
C ASP A 13 -14.05 13.34 -6.67
N LEU A 14 -14.09 14.67 -6.78
CA LEU A 14 -12.91 15.52 -6.53
C LEU A 14 -12.31 15.25 -5.15
N LYS A 15 -13.15 15.05 -4.13
CA LYS A 15 -12.71 14.71 -2.77
C LYS A 15 -11.92 13.41 -2.69
N ASP A 16 -12.28 12.41 -3.51
CA ASP A 16 -11.59 11.12 -3.52
C ASP A 16 -10.20 11.29 -4.15
N ILE A 17 -10.10 12.07 -5.23
CA ILE A 17 -8.83 12.40 -5.88
C ILE A 17 -7.93 13.20 -4.94
N VAL A 18 -8.45 14.25 -4.31
CA VAL A 18 -7.70 15.09 -3.36
C VAL A 18 -7.21 14.25 -2.18
N LEU A 19 -8.03 13.32 -1.67
CA LEU A 19 -7.62 12.40 -0.63
C LEU A 19 -6.47 11.50 -1.09
N LEU A 20 -6.57 10.89 -2.28
CA LEU A 20 -5.50 10.04 -2.82
C LEU A 20 -4.19 10.81 -2.97
N VAL A 21 -4.25 12.04 -3.47
CA VAL A 21 -3.08 12.92 -3.59
C VAL A 21 -2.51 13.23 -2.20
N THR A 22 -3.35 13.56 -1.23
CA THR A 22 -2.92 13.86 0.14
C THR A 22 -2.24 12.66 0.80
N LEU A 23 -2.85 11.47 0.68
CA LEU A 23 -2.26 10.22 1.15
C LEU A 23 -0.94 9.94 0.44
N GLY A 24 -0.89 10.11 -0.89
CA GLY A 24 0.32 9.91 -1.67
C GLY A 24 1.46 10.84 -1.25
N VAL A 25 1.19 12.12 -0.96
CA VAL A 25 2.22 13.05 -0.46
C VAL A 25 2.73 12.64 0.91
N VAL A 26 1.83 12.34 1.86
CA VAL A 26 2.22 11.94 3.21
C VAL A 26 3.01 10.63 3.19
N PHE A 27 2.50 9.61 2.49
CA PHE A 27 3.15 8.31 2.43
C PHE A 27 4.39 8.31 1.54
N GLY A 28 4.46 9.13 0.50
CA GLY A 28 5.68 9.30 -0.29
C GLY A 28 6.84 9.84 0.56
N PHE A 29 6.57 10.79 1.46
CA PHE A 29 7.56 11.22 2.44
C PHE A 29 7.92 10.10 3.44
N LEU A 30 6.93 9.37 3.95
CA LEU A 30 7.18 8.24 4.85
C LEU A 30 8.00 7.12 4.18
N TYR A 31 7.75 6.83 2.91
CA TYR A 31 8.46 5.82 2.12
C TYR A 31 9.90 6.26 1.89
N TRP A 32 10.11 7.52 1.52
CA TRP A 32 11.46 8.09 1.43
C TRP A 32 12.21 8.02 2.78
N ALA A 33 11.55 8.36 3.88
CA ALA A 33 12.15 8.27 5.21
C ALA A 33 12.45 6.81 5.60
N LEU A 34 11.59 5.88 5.21
CA LEU A 34 11.77 4.45 5.40
C LEU A 34 12.97 3.93 4.60
N VAL A 35 13.26 4.46 3.41
CA VAL A 35 14.50 4.16 2.68
C VAL A 35 15.72 4.54 3.52
N GLN A 36 15.74 5.71 4.16
CA GLN A 36 16.87 6.12 5.02
C GLN A 36 17.02 5.17 6.22
N GLY A 37 15.91 4.82 6.87
CA GLY A 37 15.89 3.87 7.97
C GLY A 37 16.35 2.47 7.56
N TRP A 38 15.92 2.01 6.38
CA TRP A 38 16.33 0.73 5.81
C TRP A 38 17.82 0.70 5.48
N LEU A 39 18.37 1.76 4.88
CA LEU A 39 19.81 1.86 4.60
C LEU A 39 20.63 1.79 5.89
N ALA A 40 20.23 2.54 6.92
CA ALA A 40 20.89 2.49 8.23
C ALA A 40 20.81 1.09 8.86
N LEU A 41 19.63 0.45 8.81
CA LEU A 41 19.44 -0.91 9.31
C LEU A 41 20.26 -1.94 8.54
N SER A 42 20.35 -1.79 7.21
CA SER A 42 21.13 -2.68 6.34
C SER A 42 22.60 -2.64 6.70
N VAL A 43 23.14 -1.45 6.92
CA VAL A 43 24.54 -1.26 7.35
C VAL A 43 24.77 -1.87 8.73
N ALA A 44 23.87 -1.61 9.69
CA ALA A 44 23.99 -2.14 11.05
C ALA A 44 23.88 -3.68 11.09
N ALA A 45 23.11 -4.28 10.19
CA ALA A 45 22.92 -5.74 10.10
C ALA A 45 24.10 -6.47 9.43
N GLY A 46 25.06 -5.75 8.84
CA GLY A 46 26.26 -6.32 8.23
C GLY A 46 25.93 -7.39 7.19
N PRO A 47 26.39 -8.65 7.35
CA PRO A 47 26.11 -9.74 6.40
C PRO A 47 24.61 -10.03 6.17
N LEU A 48 23.75 -9.68 7.13
CA LEU A 48 22.30 -9.87 7.02
C LEU A 48 21.58 -8.64 6.42
N GLY A 49 22.33 -7.62 5.98
CA GLY A 49 21.77 -6.38 5.42
C GLY A 49 20.80 -6.61 4.27
N ASP A 50 21.07 -7.58 3.41
CA ASP A 50 20.19 -7.96 2.28
C ASP A 50 18.78 -8.39 2.74
N LEU A 51 18.65 -9.02 3.92
CA LEU A 51 17.37 -9.50 4.43
C LEU A 51 16.50 -8.37 5.01
N THR A 52 17.11 -7.26 5.42
CA THR A 52 16.41 -6.18 6.11
C THR A 52 15.35 -5.50 5.24
N GLN A 53 15.55 -5.45 3.92
CA GLN A 53 14.56 -4.90 2.98
C GLN A 53 13.25 -5.71 3.01
N HIS A 54 13.36 -7.03 3.13
CA HIS A 54 12.22 -7.95 3.15
C HIS A 54 11.48 -7.85 4.48
N VAL A 55 12.18 -7.56 5.58
CA VAL A 55 11.59 -7.32 6.89
C VAL A 55 10.80 -6.00 6.91
N LEU A 56 11.29 -4.96 6.24
CA LEU A 56 10.65 -3.64 6.24
C LEU A 56 9.65 -3.41 5.12
N LEU A 57 9.59 -4.29 4.11
CA LEU A 57 8.82 -4.05 2.89
C LEU A 57 7.39 -3.59 3.15
N GLY A 58 6.68 -4.25 4.09
CA GLY A 58 5.30 -3.89 4.38
C GLY A 58 5.08 -2.40 4.70
N GLY A 59 6.11 -1.67 5.14
CA GLY A 59 6.04 -0.22 5.30
C GLY A 59 5.82 0.55 3.99
N TRP A 60 6.37 0.10 2.86
CA TRP A 60 6.20 0.71 1.52
C TRP A 60 4.92 0.31 0.80
N LEU A 61 4.06 -0.51 1.40
CA LEU A 61 2.75 -0.86 0.79
C LEU A 61 1.55 -0.29 1.56
N LEU A 62 1.79 0.37 2.69
CA LEU A 62 0.77 0.82 3.64
C LEU A 62 -0.33 1.69 3.01
N VAL A 63 0.01 2.55 2.05
CA VAL A 63 -0.94 3.54 1.52
C VAL A 63 -2.08 2.87 0.73
N ALA A 64 -1.80 1.76 0.04
CA ALA A 64 -2.80 1.06 -0.77
C ALA A 64 -4.02 0.57 0.04
N PRO A 65 -3.88 -0.28 1.07
CA PRO A 65 -5.02 -0.73 1.88
C PRO A 65 -5.72 0.41 2.62
N ILE A 66 -5.00 1.48 3.00
CA ILE A 66 -5.59 2.68 3.62
C ILE A 66 -6.51 3.39 2.62
N ALA A 67 -5.99 3.70 1.43
CA ALA A 67 -6.76 4.35 0.36
C ALA A 67 -8.00 3.52 -0.03
N LEU A 68 -7.85 2.21 -0.16
CA LEU A 68 -8.95 1.30 -0.49
C LEU A 68 -10.04 1.29 0.58
N ALA A 69 -9.67 1.38 1.86
CA ALA A 69 -10.63 1.39 2.96
C ALA A 69 -11.47 2.66 3.04
N ILE A 70 -10.87 3.80 2.69
CA ILE A 70 -11.51 5.12 2.76
C ILE A 70 -12.32 5.38 1.49
N VAL A 71 -11.70 5.23 0.32
CA VAL A 71 -12.29 5.55 -0.99
C VAL A 71 -13.24 4.45 -1.47
N ARG A 72 -12.91 3.17 -1.24
CA ARG A 72 -13.70 1.99 -1.63
C ARG A 72 -14.05 1.92 -3.13
N ARG A 73 -13.11 2.33 -3.99
CA ARG A 73 -13.24 2.28 -5.46
C ARG A 73 -12.12 1.46 -6.10
N PRO A 74 -12.36 0.85 -7.27
CA PRO A 74 -11.31 0.22 -8.05
C PRO A 74 -10.27 1.24 -8.51
N GLY A 75 -9.00 0.84 -8.47
CA GLY A 75 -7.83 1.63 -8.81
C GLY A 75 -7.31 2.52 -7.68
N ALA A 76 -8.01 2.61 -6.53
CA ALA A 76 -7.60 3.50 -5.44
C ALA A 76 -6.28 3.07 -4.79
N GLY A 77 -6.05 1.76 -4.65
CA GLY A 77 -4.82 1.25 -4.06
C GLY A 77 -3.62 1.52 -4.97
N VAL A 78 -3.78 1.18 -6.26
CA VAL A 78 -2.77 1.42 -7.29
C VAL A 78 -2.43 2.90 -7.44
N ALA A 79 -3.45 3.76 -7.52
CA ALA A 79 -3.23 5.20 -7.68
C ALA A 79 -2.50 5.80 -6.47
N ALA A 80 -2.87 5.41 -5.25
CA ALA A 80 -2.21 5.89 -4.03
C ALA A 80 -0.72 5.50 -4.00
N GLU A 81 -0.40 4.25 -4.33
CA GLU A 81 0.97 3.74 -4.41
C GLU A 81 1.80 4.46 -5.47
N VAL A 82 1.24 4.62 -6.67
CA VAL A 82 1.93 5.31 -7.76
C VAL A 82 2.20 6.77 -7.39
N ILE A 83 1.23 7.49 -6.82
CA ILE A 83 1.44 8.86 -6.36
C ILE A 83 2.52 8.91 -5.27
N ALA A 84 2.45 8.02 -4.27
CA ALA A 84 3.46 7.95 -3.21
C ALA A 84 4.87 7.73 -3.75
N SER A 85 5.03 6.78 -4.68
CA SER A 85 6.31 6.49 -5.32
C SER A 85 6.83 7.64 -6.18
N VAL A 86 5.94 8.39 -6.85
CA VAL A 86 6.34 9.61 -7.59
C VAL A 86 6.87 10.67 -6.63
N ILE A 87 6.21 10.89 -5.48
CA ILE A 87 6.68 11.82 -4.46
C ILE A 87 8.05 11.37 -3.90
N GLU A 88 8.17 10.10 -3.52
CA GLU A 88 9.40 9.50 -3.01
C GLU A 88 10.57 9.64 -4.00
N VAL A 89 10.36 9.29 -5.27
CA VAL A 89 11.43 9.24 -6.27
C VAL A 89 11.71 10.61 -6.86
N VAL A 90 10.68 11.27 -7.39
CA VAL A 90 10.84 12.46 -8.26
C VAL A 90 11.02 13.72 -7.42
N PHE A 91 10.27 13.86 -6.34
CA PHE A 91 10.28 15.08 -5.54
C PHE A 91 11.30 15.03 -4.39
N LEU A 92 11.52 13.86 -3.79
CA LEU A 92 12.44 13.68 -2.67
C LEU A 92 13.79 13.04 -3.07
N GLY A 93 13.94 12.64 -4.33
CA GLY A 93 15.21 12.14 -4.87
C GLY A 93 15.66 10.82 -4.25
N SER A 94 14.76 9.82 -4.16
CA SER A 94 15.11 8.50 -3.63
C SER A 94 16.26 7.84 -4.43
N ALA A 95 17.27 7.37 -3.70
CA ALA A 95 18.46 6.72 -4.27
C ALA A 95 18.16 5.38 -4.97
N VAL A 96 16.99 4.79 -4.73
CA VAL A 96 16.57 3.51 -5.34
C VAL A 96 16.19 3.66 -6.83
N GLY A 97 15.85 4.89 -7.25
CA GLY A 97 15.60 5.23 -8.65
C GLY A 97 14.17 4.95 -9.16
N PRO A 98 13.89 5.28 -10.44
CA PRO A 98 12.54 5.34 -11.01
C PRO A 98 11.83 4.00 -11.15
N MET A 99 12.55 2.87 -11.07
CA MET A 99 11.91 1.55 -11.11
C MET A 99 11.02 1.29 -9.90
N LEU A 100 11.14 2.09 -8.84
CA LEU A 100 10.19 2.09 -7.72
C LEU A 100 8.75 2.38 -8.17
N ILE A 101 8.52 3.18 -9.21
CA ILE A 101 7.17 3.49 -9.69
C ILE A 101 6.48 2.23 -10.24
N VAL A 102 7.24 1.40 -10.98
CA VAL A 102 6.74 0.12 -11.49
C VAL A 102 6.51 -0.85 -10.33
N ALA A 103 7.44 -0.91 -9.37
CA ALA A 103 7.30 -1.74 -8.18
C ALA A 103 6.06 -1.34 -7.35
N ALA A 104 5.81 -0.04 -7.17
CA ALA A 104 4.66 0.49 -6.45
C ALA A 104 3.33 0.17 -7.16
N ALA A 105 3.30 0.28 -8.49
CA ALA A 105 2.13 -0.14 -9.26
C ALA A 105 1.79 -1.63 -9.02
N LEU A 106 2.81 -2.50 -9.03
CA LEU A 106 2.67 -3.93 -8.72
C LEU A 106 2.18 -4.16 -7.28
N GLN A 107 2.77 -3.47 -6.30
CA GLN A 107 2.33 -3.52 -4.90
C GLN A 107 0.87 -3.12 -4.74
N GLY A 108 0.47 -2.03 -5.40
CA GLY A 108 -0.91 -1.54 -5.41
C GLY A 108 -1.86 -2.56 -6.03
N VAL A 109 -1.50 -3.18 -7.15
CA VAL A 109 -2.31 -4.23 -7.79
C VAL A 109 -2.48 -5.42 -6.86
N GLY A 110 -1.39 -5.94 -6.30
CA GLY A 110 -1.44 -7.05 -5.36
C GLY A 110 -2.30 -6.72 -4.13
N SER A 111 -2.15 -5.51 -3.60
CA SER A 111 -2.90 -5.03 -2.44
C SER A 111 -4.40 -4.87 -2.73
N GLU A 112 -4.78 -4.56 -3.96
CA GLU A 112 -6.17 -4.31 -4.33
C GLU A 112 -6.98 -5.60 -4.54
N ILE A 113 -6.35 -6.69 -5.00
CA ILE A 113 -7.01 -7.97 -5.32
C ILE A 113 -7.99 -8.45 -4.22
N PRO A 114 -7.61 -8.53 -2.93
CA PRO A 114 -8.52 -9.06 -1.90
C PRO A 114 -9.75 -8.19 -1.64
N PHE A 115 -9.63 -6.88 -1.85
CA PHE A 115 -10.75 -5.95 -1.74
C PHE A 115 -11.63 -5.99 -2.98
N ALA A 116 -11.03 -6.14 -4.17
CA ALA A 116 -11.71 -6.31 -5.44
C ALA A 116 -12.55 -7.60 -5.49
N LEU A 117 -11.98 -8.75 -5.08
CA LEU A 117 -12.72 -10.01 -4.89
C LEU A 117 -13.90 -9.85 -3.94
N GLY A 118 -13.71 -8.95 -2.98
CA GLY A 118 -14.71 -8.54 -2.03
C GLY A 118 -15.68 -7.45 -2.47
N ARG A 119 -15.65 -7.07 -3.76
CA ARG A 119 -16.39 -5.99 -4.41
C ARG A 119 -16.33 -4.65 -3.66
N TYR A 120 -15.24 -4.38 -2.94
CA TYR A 120 -15.05 -3.19 -2.11
C TYR A 120 -16.13 -3.01 -1.01
N ARG A 121 -16.77 -4.10 -0.55
CA ARG A 121 -17.87 -4.04 0.45
C ARG A 121 -17.48 -4.47 1.87
N ARG A 122 -16.42 -5.24 2.04
CA ARG A 122 -15.97 -5.72 3.37
C ARG A 122 -14.50 -5.37 3.59
N PHE A 123 -14.18 -4.96 4.82
CA PHE A 123 -12.85 -4.48 5.22
C PHE A 123 -12.42 -5.15 6.54
N GLY A 124 -12.57 -6.47 6.60
CA GLY A 124 -12.20 -7.31 7.75
C GLY A 124 -10.69 -7.56 7.85
N TRP A 125 -10.22 -8.06 8.99
CA TRP A 125 -8.79 -8.31 9.27
C TRP A 125 -8.15 -9.20 8.20
N LEU A 126 -8.84 -10.27 7.79
CA LEU A 126 -8.37 -11.18 6.75
C LEU A 126 -8.09 -10.47 5.41
N ARG A 127 -8.92 -9.51 5.00
CA ARG A 127 -8.71 -8.81 3.72
C ARG A 127 -7.50 -7.90 3.76
N TYR A 128 -7.26 -7.23 4.89
CA TYR A 128 -6.04 -6.46 5.09
C TYR A 128 -4.81 -7.36 5.12
N ALA A 129 -4.85 -8.49 5.82
CA ALA A 129 -3.75 -9.45 5.83
C ALA A 129 -3.42 -9.96 4.41
N LEU A 130 -4.46 -10.38 3.65
CA LEU A 130 -4.30 -10.82 2.27
C LEU A 130 -3.82 -9.70 1.35
N SER A 131 -4.25 -8.46 1.58
CA SER A 131 -3.83 -7.29 0.80
C SER A 131 -2.33 -7.09 0.93
N GLY A 132 -1.83 -7.08 2.17
CA GLY A 132 -0.41 -7.00 2.42
C GLY A 132 0.38 -8.20 1.89
N ALA A 133 -0.15 -9.42 2.05
CA ALA A 133 0.48 -10.63 1.53
C ALA A 133 0.64 -10.59 0.00
N LEU A 134 -0.43 -10.27 -0.73
CA LEU A 134 -0.43 -10.25 -2.19
C LEU A 134 0.35 -9.05 -2.74
N GLY A 135 0.26 -7.88 -2.11
CA GLY A 135 1.07 -6.71 -2.48
C GLY A 135 2.57 -7.03 -2.38
N ALA A 136 2.99 -7.61 -1.26
CA ALA A 136 4.38 -8.00 -1.04
C ALA A 136 4.83 -9.16 -1.95
N ALA A 137 4.01 -10.20 -2.14
CA ALA A 137 4.34 -11.34 -2.98
C ALA A 137 4.47 -10.94 -4.46
N LEU A 138 3.55 -10.11 -4.97
CA LEU A 138 3.53 -9.76 -6.37
C LEU A 138 4.76 -8.90 -6.75
N VAL A 139 5.11 -7.93 -5.92
CA VAL A 139 6.35 -7.17 -6.13
C VAL A 139 7.60 -8.01 -5.89
N PHE A 140 7.54 -9.04 -5.04
CA PHE A 140 8.68 -9.95 -4.80
C PHE A 140 9.14 -10.61 -6.09
N PHE A 141 8.24 -11.21 -6.87
CA PHE A 141 8.62 -11.92 -8.08
C PHE A 141 9.24 -11.00 -9.14
N PHE A 142 8.78 -9.75 -9.20
CA PHE A 142 9.38 -8.73 -10.06
C PHE A 142 10.79 -8.34 -9.57
N SER A 143 10.98 -8.13 -8.27
CA SER A 143 12.29 -7.85 -7.68
C SER A 143 13.24 -9.05 -7.81
N ALA A 144 12.76 -10.26 -7.59
CA ALA A 144 13.52 -11.50 -7.74
C ALA A 144 14.02 -11.70 -9.17
N PHE A 145 13.20 -11.33 -10.17
CA PHE A 145 13.62 -11.34 -11.57
C PHE A 145 14.73 -10.32 -11.84
N ARG A 146 14.56 -9.07 -11.40
CA ARG A 146 15.58 -8.02 -11.63
C ARG A 146 16.88 -8.27 -10.89
N SER A 147 16.81 -8.86 -9.71
CA SER A 147 17.97 -9.07 -8.84
C SER A 147 18.55 -10.48 -8.92
N GLY A 148 18.02 -11.34 -9.80
CA GLY A 148 18.55 -12.70 -10.02
C GLY A 148 18.39 -13.63 -8.81
N TRP A 149 17.31 -13.51 -8.05
CA TRP A 149 17.14 -14.25 -6.79
C TRP A 149 16.60 -15.67 -6.94
N TYR A 150 16.05 -16.05 -8.11
CA TYR A 150 15.33 -17.33 -8.28
C TYR A 150 16.16 -18.56 -7.94
N ASP A 151 17.45 -18.55 -8.27
CA ASP A 151 18.35 -19.70 -8.05
C ASP A 151 19.22 -19.54 -6.79
N THR A 152 18.86 -18.63 -5.89
CA THR A 152 19.62 -18.37 -4.65
C THR A 152 19.10 -19.19 -3.47
N ASP A 153 20.00 -19.67 -2.61
CA ASP A 153 19.64 -20.43 -1.40
C ASP A 153 18.67 -19.66 -0.47
N LEU A 154 18.72 -18.32 -0.52
CA LEU A 154 17.89 -17.44 0.29
C LEU A 154 16.53 -17.11 -0.32
N PHE A 155 16.20 -17.60 -1.53
CA PHE A 155 14.95 -17.24 -2.23
C PHE A 155 13.71 -17.39 -1.35
N TRP A 156 13.53 -18.55 -0.73
CA TRP A 156 12.36 -18.84 0.11
C TRP A 156 12.37 -18.02 1.40
N VAL A 157 13.55 -17.78 1.98
CA VAL A 157 13.69 -16.94 3.17
C VAL A 157 13.26 -15.51 2.86
N ARG A 158 13.74 -14.94 1.76
CA ARG A 158 13.36 -13.59 1.30
C ARG A 158 11.86 -13.50 1.04
N LEU A 159 11.28 -14.48 0.34
CA LEU A 159 9.84 -14.51 0.05
C LEU A 159 9.01 -14.55 1.34
N VAL A 160 9.34 -15.45 2.27
CA VAL A 160 8.58 -15.60 3.52
C VAL A 160 8.70 -14.33 4.37
N LEU A 161 9.90 -13.78 4.54
CA LEU A 161 10.11 -12.54 5.28
C LEU A 161 9.29 -11.39 4.68
N GLN A 162 9.35 -11.25 3.35
CA GLN A 162 8.65 -10.23 2.60
C GLN A 162 7.14 -10.35 2.74
N VAL A 163 6.57 -11.55 2.61
CA VAL A 163 5.14 -11.79 2.75
C VAL A 163 4.68 -11.56 4.19
N VAL A 164 5.43 -12.02 5.19
CA VAL A 164 5.13 -11.80 6.60
C VAL A 164 5.17 -10.31 6.94
N SER A 165 6.19 -9.60 6.47
CA SER A 165 6.29 -8.14 6.58
C SER A 165 5.09 -7.45 5.94
N GLY A 166 4.71 -7.88 4.72
CA GLY A 166 3.55 -7.36 4.03
C GLY A 166 2.26 -7.55 4.80
N ILE A 167 2.03 -8.75 5.37
CA ILE A 167 0.87 -9.03 6.23
C ILE A 167 0.86 -8.08 7.43
N VAL A 168 1.95 -8.02 8.19
CA VAL A 168 1.99 -7.32 9.48
C VAL A 168 2.05 -5.81 9.29
N LEU A 169 3.08 -5.31 8.61
CA LEU A 169 3.34 -3.88 8.45
C LEU A 169 2.49 -3.26 7.34
N GLY A 170 2.20 -4.00 6.27
CA GLY A 170 1.43 -3.45 5.15
C GLY A 170 -0.08 -3.59 5.34
N GLY A 171 -0.53 -4.76 5.77
CA GLY A 171 -1.95 -5.08 5.93
C GLY A 171 -2.51 -4.72 7.30
N LEU A 172 -2.07 -5.42 8.34
CA LEU A 172 -2.67 -5.32 9.68
C LEU A 172 -2.46 -3.93 10.29
N LEU A 173 -1.25 -3.36 10.16
CA LEU A 173 -0.96 -2.01 10.63
C LEU A 173 -1.80 -0.96 9.88
N ALA A 174 -1.98 -1.08 8.56
CA ALA A 174 -2.88 -0.21 7.80
C ALA A 174 -4.30 -0.22 8.36
N LYS A 175 -4.81 -1.39 8.77
CA LYS A 175 -6.13 -1.46 9.40
C LYS A 175 -6.20 -0.70 10.73
N VAL A 176 -5.14 -0.77 11.54
CA VAL A 176 -5.05 0.00 12.79
C VAL A 176 -5.01 1.49 12.50
N ILE A 177 -4.23 1.93 11.51
CA ILE A 177 -4.16 3.33 11.08
C ILE A 177 -5.54 3.82 10.62
N VAL A 178 -6.24 3.04 9.78
CA VAL A 178 -7.59 3.37 9.32
C VAL A 178 -8.58 3.50 10.49
N ALA A 179 -8.49 2.61 11.48
CA ALA A 179 -9.32 2.71 12.68
C ALA A 179 -9.00 3.97 13.51
N GLY A 180 -7.72 4.37 13.58
CA GLY A 180 -7.30 5.64 14.18
C GLY A 180 -7.86 6.84 13.44
N LEU A 181 -7.70 6.89 12.12
CA LEU A 181 -8.24 7.96 11.26
C LEU A 181 -9.77 8.07 11.36
N ALA A 182 -10.48 6.95 11.46
CA ALA A 182 -11.92 6.97 11.65
C ALA A 182 -12.33 7.59 13.00
N ARG A 183 -11.52 7.47 14.04
CA ARG A 183 -11.80 8.07 15.36
C ARG A 183 -11.54 9.57 15.42
N THR A 184 -10.72 10.13 14.51
CA THR A 184 -10.47 11.57 14.46
C THR A 184 -11.58 12.35 13.74
N GLY A 185 -12.50 11.66 13.06
CA GLY A 185 -13.54 12.28 12.22
C GLY A 185 -13.02 12.79 10.88
N ALA A 186 -11.71 12.71 10.61
CA ALA A 186 -11.11 13.21 9.36
C ALA A 186 -11.61 12.51 8.10
N VAL A 187 -12.20 11.32 8.24
CA VAL A 187 -12.69 10.48 7.13
C VAL A 187 -14.22 10.30 7.12
N ASP A 188 -14.94 11.13 7.87
CA ASP A 188 -16.40 11.02 8.05
C ASP A 188 -17.21 11.22 6.76
N ASP A 189 -16.73 12.10 5.87
CA ASP A 189 -17.38 12.39 4.59
C ASP A 189 -17.16 11.30 3.51
N PHE A 190 -16.33 10.30 3.84
CA PHE A 190 -15.98 9.20 2.97
C PHE A 190 -16.83 7.95 3.22
N ALA A 191 -16.66 6.94 2.36
CA ALA A 191 -17.47 5.72 2.41
C ALA A 191 -17.31 4.95 3.72
N ILE A 192 -16.19 5.13 4.42
CA ILE A 192 -15.95 4.55 5.74
C ILE A 192 -16.82 5.19 6.83
N GLY A 193 -16.96 6.52 6.87
CA GLY A 193 -17.82 7.21 7.83
C GLY A 193 -19.31 6.91 7.62
N ARG A 194 -19.75 6.74 6.37
CA ARG A 194 -21.12 6.28 6.07
C ARG A 194 -21.42 4.87 6.57
N ALA A 195 -20.42 3.99 6.61
CA ALA A 195 -20.57 2.62 7.09
C ALA A 195 -20.48 2.47 8.62
N ALA A 196 -20.00 3.49 9.34
CA ALA A 196 -20.00 3.52 10.80
C ALA A 196 -21.31 4.08 11.39
N ARG A 197 -22.12 4.77 10.57
CA ARG A 197 -23.39 5.39 10.95
C ARG A 197 -24.64 4.56 10.60
N GLY A 198 -24.48 3.38 10.00
CA GLY A 198 -25.56 2.45 9.65
C GLY A 198 -25.25 1.04 10.12
#